data_AF-A0A7H9ARR2-F1
#
_entry.id   AF-A0A7H9ARR2-F1
#
_cell.length_a   1.000
_cell.length_b   1.000
_cell.length_c   1.000
_cell.angle_alpha   90.00
_cell.angle_beta   90.00
_cell.angle_gamma   90.00
#
_symmetry.space_group_name_H-M   'P 1'
#
loop_
_entity.id
_entity.type
_entity.pdbx_description
1 polymer ?
#
loop_
_entity_poly.entity_id
_entity_poly.type
_entity_poly.pdbx_seq_one_letter_code
_entity_poly.pdbx_strand_id
1 'polypeptide(L)' 'MNIKKIIIQAMVGAILFTIISVILEKEYTQDVILSKAGNGLMFGVLYGIFIWARQKFSSKE' A
#
# COMPACT_ATOMS: atom_id res chain seq x y z
N MET A 1 5.61 -19.65 2.89
CA MET A 1 5.48 -18.18 2.87
C MET A 1 5.70 -17.67 1.45
N ASN A 2 4.63 -17.36 0.71
CA ASN A 2 4.78 -16.92 -0.68
C ASN A 2 5.00 -15.40 -0.72
N ILE A 3 6.20 -14.97 -0.34
CA ILE A 3 6.60 -13.54 -0.18
C ILE A 3 6.23 -12.71 -1.41
N LYS A 4 6.35 -13.29 -2.61
CA LYS A 4 5.92 -12.66 -3.88
C LYS A 4 4.47 -12.19 -3.84
N LYS A 5 3.57 -12.97 -3.24
CA LYS A 5 2.13 -12.63 -3.13
C LYS A 5 1.92 -11.43 -2.19
N ILE A 6 2.69 -11.34 -1.11
CA ILE A 6 2.63 -10.21 -0.16
C ILE A 6 3.13 -8.93 -0.84
N ILE A 7 4.26 -9.01 -1.55
CA ILE A 7 4.83 -7.87 -2.28
C ILE A 7 3.85 -7.36 -3.34
N ILE A 8 3.25 -8.25 -4.13
CA ILE A 8 2.26 -7.88 -5.14
C ILE A 8 1.03 -7.22 -4.50
N GLN A 9 0.51 -7.79 -3.40
CA GLN A 9 -0.63 -7.22 -2.68
C GLN A 9 -0.33 -5.83 -2.09
N ALA A 10 0.87 -5.64 -1.55
CA ALA A 10 1.33 -4.34 -1.03
C ALA A 10 1.50 -3.31 -2.16
N MET A 11 2.11 -3.70 -3.28
CA MET A 11 2.27 -2.83 -4.45
C MET A 11 0.92 -2.42 -5.05
N VAL A 12 0.02 -3.38 -5.27
CA VAL A 12 -1.32 -3.11 -5.81
C VAL A 12 -2.10 -2.20 -4.85
N GLY A 13 -2.01 -2.44 -3.53
CA GLY A 13 -2.62 -1.58 -2.52
C GLY A 13 -2.09 -0.14 -2.54
N ALA A 14 -0.77 0.03 -2.65
CA ALA A 14 -0.15 1.34 -2.75
C ALA A 14 -0.58 2.10 -4.02
N ILE A 15 -0.63 1.41 -5.17
CA ILE A 15 -1.06 1.99 -6.45
C ILE A 15 -2.53 2.41 -6.38
N LEU A 16 -3.42 1.53 -5.92
CA LEU A 16 -4.85 1.83 -5.76
C LEU A 16 -5.07 3.00 -4.81
N PHE A 17 -4.39 3.02 -3.67
CA PHE A 17 -4.48 4.11 -2.70
C PHE A 17 -4.05 5.45 -3.33
N THR A 18 -2.95 5.45 -4.09
CA THR A 18 -2.43 6.66 -4.74
C THR A 18 -3.42 7.17 -5.79
N ILE A 19 -3.92 6.29 -6.66
CA ILE A 19 -4.90 6.66 -7.70
C ILE A 19 -6.18 7.20 -7.07
N ILE A 20 -6.75 6.51 -6.08
CA ILE A 20 -7.98 6.94 -5.40
C ILE A 20 -7.77 8.28 -4.71
N SER A 21 -6.64 8.45 -4.01
CA SER A 21 -6.34 9.71 -3.31
C SER A 21 -6.23 10.89 -4.26
N VAL A 22 -5.56 10.71 -5.39
CA VAL A 22 -5.41 11.76 -6.42
C VAL A 22 -6.77 12.10 -7.05
N ILE A 23 -7.61 11.10 -7.35
CA ILE A 23 -8.97 11.33 -7.86
C ILE A 23 -9.83 12.09 -6.84
N LEU A 24 -9.74 11.72 -5.55
CA LEU A 24 -10.56 12.29 -4.48
C LEU A 24 -10.24 13.77 -4.24
N GLU A 25 -8.95 14.12 -4.29
CA GLU A 25 -8.48 15.48 -4.05
C GLU A 25 -8.78 16.42 -5.23
N LYS A 26 -9.04 15.86 -6.43
CA LYS A 26 -9.35 16.58 -7.67
C LYS A 26 -8.28 17.59 -8.12
N GLU A 27 -7.15 17.64 -7.42
CA GLU A 27 -5.98 18.44 -7.74
C GLU A 27 -4.86 17.52 -8.21
N TYR A 28 -4.48 17.65 -9.48
CA TYR A 28 -3.49 16.81 -10.15
C TYR A 28 -2.13 17.52 -10.29
N THR A 29 -1.83 18.47 -9.40
CA THR A 29 -0.53 19.14 -9.40
C THR A 29 0.58 18.16 -9.03
N GLN A 30 1.78 18.38 -9.56
CA GLN A 30 2.91 17.48 -9.32
C GLN A 30 3.21 17.33 -7.82
N ASP A 31 3.10 18.41 -7.03
CA ASP A 31 3.30 18.39 -5.58
C ASP A 31 2.29 17.48 -4.86
N VAL A 32 1.02 17.53 -5.25
CA VAL A 32 -0.04 16.69 -4.68
C VAL A 32 0.21 15.22 -5.00
N ILE A 33 0.55 14.91 -6.26
CA ILE A 33 0.86 13.55 -6.69
C ILE A 33 2.08 13.00 -5.93
N LEU A 34 3.15 13.80 -5.77
CA LEU A 34 4.35 13.39 -5.04
C LEU A 34 4.05 13.12 -3.56
N SER A 35 3.26 13.99 -2.94
CA SER A 35 2.82 13.87 -1.54
C SER A 35 1.95 12.62 -1.34
N LYS A 36 0.98 12.36 -2.23
CA LYS A 36 0.14 11.16 -2.17
C LYS A 36 0.90 9.88 -2.49
N ALA A 37 1.86 9.92 -3.40
CA ALA A 37 2.74 8.78 -3.67
C ALA A 37 3.58 8.43 -2.42
N GLY A 38 4.09 9.44 -1.71
CA GLY A 38 4.78 9.25 -0.42
C GLY A 38 3.89 8.55 0.61
N ASN A 39 2.65 9.03 0.78
CA ASN A 39 1.67 8.41 1.67
C ASN A 39 1.27 7.00 1.21
N GLY A 40 1.13 6.77 -0.10
CA GLY A 40 0.82 5.47 -0.68
C GLY A 40 1.93 4.44 -0.49
N LEU A 41 3.20 4.86 -0.57
CA LEU A 41 4.35 4.01 -0.24
C LEU A 41 4.34 3.64 1.25
N MET A 42 4.10 4.61 2.13
CA MET A 42 4.02 4.38 3.57
C MET A 42 2.88 3.41 3.91
N PHE A 43 1.72 3.57 3.26
CA PHE A 43 0.59 2.65 3.36
C PHE A 43 0.92 1.24 2.85
N GLY A 44 1.60 1.13 1.71
CA GLY A 44 2.03 -0.15 1.14
C GLY A 44 2.99 -0.90 2.07
N VAL A 45 3.93 -0.20 2.69
CA VAL A 45 4.85 -0.78 3.69
C VAL A 45 4.09 -1.27 4.92
N LEU A 46 3.20 -0.44 5.48
CA LEU A 46 2.38 -0.82 6.64
C LEU A 46 1.48 -2.02 6.35
N TYR A 47 0.86 -2.05 5.16
CA TYR A 47 0.01 -3.15 4.72
C TYR A 47 0.80 -4.45 4.50
N GLY A 48 2.01 -4.35 3.93
CA GLY A 48 2.93 -5.48 3.80
C GLY A 48 3.34 -6.07 5.16
N ILE A 49 3.67 -5.21 6.13
CA ILE A 49 3.97 -5.61 7.51
C ILE A 49 2.75 -6.25 8.17
N PHE A 50 1.56 -5.68 7.98
CA PHE A 50 0.32 -6.23 8.51
C PHE A 50 0.03 -7.63 7.98
N ILE A 51 0.14 -7.86 6.67
CA ILE A 51 -0.04 -9.19 6.07
C ILE A 51 1.00 -10.17 6.58
N TRP A 52 2.26 -9.75 6.69
CA TRP A 52 3.33 -10.59 7.23
C TRP A 52 3.06 -10.99 8.68
N ALA A 53 2.69 -10.02 9.54
CA ALA A 53 2.33 -10.26 10.92
C ALA A 53 1.10 -11.17 11.02
N ARG A 54 0.06 -10.92 10.23
CA ARG A 54 -1.15 -11.74 10.19
C ARG A 54 -0.85 -13.18 9.79
N GLN A 55 -0.03 -13.42 8.77
CA GLN A 55 0.37 -14.79 8.40
C GLN A 55 1.20 -15.46 9.50
N LYS A 56 2.11 -14.72 10.12
CA LYS A 56 2.96 -15.27 11.19
C LYS A 56 2.15 -15.64 12.44
N PHE A 57 1.13 -14.86 12.77
CA PHE A 57 0.22 -15.13 13.90
C PHE A 57 -0.91 -16.12 13.57
N SER A 58 -1.39 -16.15 12.33
CA SER A 58 -2.41 -17.10 11.87
C SER A 58 -1.87 -18.52 11.67
N SER A 59 -0.55 -18.69 11.56
CA SER A 59 0.10 -20.02 11.50
C SER A 59 0.26 -20.68 12.88
N LYS A 60 -0.37 -20.13 13.94
CA LYS A 60 -0.45 -20.72 15.28
C LYS A 60 -1.76 -21.49 15.53
N GLU A 61 -2.63 -21.63 14.53
CA GLU A 61 -3.76 -22.57 14.54
C GLU A 61 -3.51 -23.74 13.59
#